data_AF-A0A378KUW3-F1
#
_entry.id   AF-A0A378KUW3-F1
#
_cell.length_a   1.000
_cell.length_b   1.000
_cell.length_c   1.000
_cell.angle_alpha   90.00
_cell.angle_beta   90.00
_cell.angle_gamma   90.00
#
_symmetry.space_group_name_H-M   'P 1'
#
loop_
_entity.id
_entity.type
_entity.pdbx_description
1 polymer ?
#
loop_
_entity_poly.entity_id
_entity_poly.type
_entity_poly.pdbx_seq_one_letter_code
_entity_poly.pdbx_strand_id
1 'polypeptide(L)'
;MRANFLTLKKWTLLSLFVFSWALSVNSVAVGLQDTRPAELDYANTKLNSIYQKIIGVLNDKERLKLRNAQRSWLAFRDQDCAWWVWAEPLECLIDRTENRTKELTETFLYEMGQANKGKFK
;
A
#
# COMPACT_ATOMS: atom_id res chain seq x y z
N MET A 1 -19.18 -30.92 -68.83
CA MET A 1 -19.51 -29.48 -68.87
C MET A 1 -19.57 -28.94 -67.45
N ARG A 2 -18.94 -27.78 -67.22
CA ARG A 2 -19.02 -26.84 -66.07
C ARG A 2 -18.51 -27.30 -64.69
N ALA A 3 -17.40 -26.68 -64.28
CA ALA A 3 -16.98 -26.47 -62.90
C ALA A 3 -17.71 -25.25 -62.28
N ASN A 4 -17.75 -25.15 -60.94
CA ASN A 4 -17.75 -23.93 -60.08
C ASN A 4 -17.99 -24.38 -58.61
N PHE A 5 -17.03 -24.38 -57.68
CA PHE A 5 -16.42 -23.30 -56.86
C PHE A 5 -17.34 -22.61 -55.81
N LEU A 6 -16.79 -22.47 -54.58
CA LEU A 6 -17.15 -21.60 -53.42
C LEU A 6 -18.10 -22.21 -52.35
N THR A 7 -17.61 -22.71 -51.20
CA THR A 7 -17.06 -22.07 -49.96
C THR A 7 -18.08 -21.78 -48.84
N LEU A 8 -17.57 -21.94 -47.61
CA LEU A 8 -17.94 -21.31 -46.33
C LEU A 8 -18.98 -21.96 -45.38
N LYS A 9 -18.39 -22.60 -44.35
CA LYS A 9 -18.73 -22.64 -42.92
C LYS A 9 -19.87 -21.69 -42.48
N LYS A 10 -21.05 -22.25 -42.21
CA LYS A 10 -22.17 -21.59 -41.53
C LYS A 10 -22.55 -22.41 -40.30
N TRP A 11 -21.91 -22.11 -39.17
CA TRP A 11 -22.33 -22.57 -37.86
C TRP A 11 -22.63 -21.33 -37.00
N THR A 12 -23.70 -20.64 -37.39
CA THR A 12 -24.36 -19.62 -36.58
C THR A 12 -25.87 -19.81 -36.73
N LEU A 13 -26.56 -19.63 -35.59
CA LEU A 13 -27.99 -19.44 -35.40
C LEU A 13 -28.82 -20.69 -35.06
N LEU A 14 -29.06 -20.93 -33.76
CA LEU A 14 -30.40 -20.80 -33.16
C LEU A 14 -30.36 -20.95 -31.62
N SER A 15 -30.56 -19.85 -30.88
CA SER A 15 -31.15 -19.83 -29.53
C SER A 15 -31.31 -18.36 -29.07
N LEU A 16 -32.32 -17.68 -29.61
CA LEU A 16 -32.87 -16.45 -29.06
C LEU A 16 -33.89 -16.82 -27.98
N PHE A 17 -33.63 -16.47 -26.72
CA PHE A 17 -34.67 -16.27 -25.70
C PHE A 17 -34.27 -15.12 -24.77
N VAL A 18 -34.82 -13.94 -25.08
CA VAL A 18 -35.31 -12.87 -24.21
C VAL A 18 -34.99 -13.01 -22.71
N PHE A 19 -34.19 -12.09 -22.16
CA PHE A 19 -34.41 -11.56 -20.81
C PHE A 19 -33.93 -10.11 -20.77
N SER A 20 -34.77 -9.22 -21.30
CA SER A 20 -34.73 -7.81 -20.92
C SER A 20 -35.46 -7.74 -19.57
N TRP A 21 -34.72 -7.77 -18.46
CA TRP A 21 -35.25 -7.38 -17.15
C TRP A 21 -34.24 -6.48 -16.45
N ALA A 22 -34.76 -5.32 -16.08
CA ALA A 22 -34.30 -4.39 -15.07
C ALA A 22 -32.96 -3.67 -15.33
N LEU A 23 -33.11 -2.41 -15.76
CA LEU A 23 -32.49 -1.27 -15.10
C LEU A 23 -32.28 -1.55 -13.60
N SER A 24 -31.07 -1.92 -13.19
CA SER A 24 -30.65 -1.77 -11.81
C SER A 24 -30.13 -0.35 -11.63
N VAL A 25 -30.74 0.32 -10.68
CA VAL A 25 -30.40 1.66 -10.19
C VAL A 25 -28.92 1.65 -9.81
N ASN A 26 -28.07 2.41 -10.51
CA ASN A 26 -26.81 2.85 -9.90
C ASN A 26 -27.20 3.93 -8.90
N SER A 27 -27.59 3.50 -7.71
CA SER A 27 -27.71 4.38 -6.56
C SER A 27 -26.32 4.97 -6.31
N VAL A 28 -26.11 6.21 -6.72
CA VAL A 28 -25.01 7.01 -6.17
C VAL A 28 -25.35 7.29 -4.72
N ALA A 29 -25.01 6.33 -3.86
CA ALA A 29 -24.85 6.61 -2.46
C ALA A 29 -23.72 7.65 -2.37
N VAL A 30 -24.09 8.92 -2.15
CA VAL A 30 -23.16 9.90 -1.57
C VAL A 30 -22.96 9.47 -0.12
N GLY A 31 -22.23 8.37 0.07
CA GLY A 31 -21.51 8.11 1.29
C GLY A 31 -20.22 8.92 1.20
N LEU A 32 -19.90 9.67 2.24
CA LEU A 32 -18.55 10.19 2.43
C LEU A 32 -17.58 9.02 2.23
N GLN A 33 -16.82 9.03 1.13
CA GLN A 33 -15.84 7.99 0.87
C GLN A 33 -14.74 8.15 1.91
N ASP A 34 -14.64 7.19 2.83
CA ASP A 34 -13.56 7.15 3.80
C ASP A 34 -12.22 6.94 3.08
N THR A 35 -11.33 7.94 3.16
CA THR A 35 -10.02 7.95 2.51
C THR A 35 -8.92 7.35 3.39
N ARG A 36 -9.17 7.14 4.68
CA ARG A 36 -8.15 6.71 5.65
C ARG A 36 -7.49 5.38 5.30
N PRO A 37 -8.17 4.37 4.70
CA PRO A 37 -7.47 3.16 4.25
C PRO A 37 -6.39 3.44 3.20
N ALA A 38 -6.66 4.35 2.25
CA ALA A 38 -5.68 4.75 1.24
C ALA A 38 -4.55 5.61 1.83
N GLU A 39 -4.88 6.48 2.78
CA GLU A 39 -3.88 7.27 3.52
C GLU A 39 -2.94 6.37 4.34
N LEU A 40 -3.48 5.34 5.00
CA LEU A 40 -2.69 4.36 5.73
C LEU A 40 -1.76 3.57 4.80
N ASP A 41 -2.25 3.13 3.63
CA ASP A 41 -1.42 2.46 2.63
C ASP A 41 -0.27 3.36 2.13
N TYR A 42 -0.58 4.63 1.86
CA TYR A 42 0.41 5.63 1.48
C TYR A 42 1.46 5.83 2.58
N ALA A 43 1.03 5.99 3.84
CA ALA A 43 1.91 6.16 4.99
C ALA A 43 2.83 4.94 5.18
N ASN A 44 2.29 3.72 5.06
CA ASN A 44 3.07 2.47 5.13
C ASN A 44 4.10 2.39 3.99
N THR A 45 3.71 2.73 2.77
CA THR A 45 4.60 2.76 1.61
C THR A 45 5.76 3.74 1.82
N LYS A 46 5.45 4.94 2.32
CA LYS A 46 6.45 5.97 2.64
C LYS A 46 7.41 5.50 3.73
N LEU A 47 6.90 4.93 4.82
CA LEU A 47 7.71 4.35 5.89
C LEU A 47 8.66 3.27 5.36
N ASN A 48 8.14 2.33 4.56
CA ASN A 48 8.96 1.27 3.99
C ASN A 48 10.05 1.83 3.05
N SER A 49 9.74 2.84 2.24
CA SER A 49 10.75 3.48 1.38
C SER A 49 11.94 4.03 2.18
N ILE A 50 11.68 4.75 3.28
CA ILE A 50 12.74 5.26 4.16
C ILE A 50 13.49 4.12 4.85
N TYR A 51 12.77 3.15 5.40
CA TYR A 51 13.35 1.97 6.03
C TYR A 51 14.31 1.21 5.08
N GLN A 52 13.92 1.00 3.82
CA GLN A 52 14.78 0.32 2.84
C GLN A 52 16.04 1.13 2.50
N LYS A 53 15.93 2.46 2.39
CA LYS A 53 17.11 3.34 2.18
C LYS A 53 18.11 3.20 3.32
N ILE A 54 17.63 3.20 4.57
CA ILE A 54 18.49 3.04 5.75
C ILE A 54 19.12 1.64 5.76
N ILE A 55 18.32 0.58 5.58
CA ILE A 55 18.83 -0.79 5.51
C ILE A 55 19.90 -0.97 4.43
N GLY A 56 19.79 -0.27 3.31
CA GLY A 56 20.73 -0.35 2.20
C GLY A 56 22.15 0.15 2.50
N VAL A 57 22.33 0.97 3.53
CA VAL A 57 23.65 1.55 3.88
C VAL A 57 24.24 1.03 5.18
N LEU A 58 23.44 0.37 6.02
CA LEU A 58 23.87 -0.18 7.30
C LEU A 58 24.67 -1.49 7.13
N ASN A 59 25.61 -1.74 8.04
CA ASN A 59 26.27 -3.05 8.11
C ASN A 59 25.35 -4.14 8.68
N ASP A 60 25.74 -5.41 8.57
CA ASP A 60 24.92 -6.58 8.98
C ASP A 60 24.39 -6.50 10.40
N LYS A 61 25.24 -6.05 11.33
CA LYS A 61 24.91 -5.93 12.75
C LYS A 61 23.87 -4.84 12.97
N GLU A 62 24.04 -3.68 12.35
CA GLU A 62 23.09 -2.57 12.41
C GLU A 62 21.77 -2.89 11.71
N ARG A 63 21.82 -3.55 10.55
CA ARG A 63 20.62 -4.04 9.84
C ARG A 63 19.78 -4.96 10.72
N LEU A 64 20.43 -5.86 11.47
CA LEU A 64 19.73 -6.74 12.41
C LEU A 64 19.07 -5.95 13.55
N LYS A 65 19.79 -4.98 14.13
CA LYS A 65 19.23 -4.11 15.17
C LYS A 65 18.02 -3.33 14.68
N LEU A 66 18.12 -2.67 13.52
CA LEU A 66 17.02 -1.90 12.95
C LEU A 66 15.81 -2.78 12.60
N ARG A 67 16.03 -3.98 12.04
CA ARG A 67 14.94 -4.95 11.81
C ARG A 67 14.20 -5.30 13.09
N ASN A 68 14.93 -5.60 14.16
CA ASN A 68 14.32 -5.97 15.43
C ASN A 68 13.58 -4.79 16.07
N ALA A 69 14.16 -3.59 16.02
CA ALA A 69 13.51 -2.37 16.48
C ALA A 69 12.21 -2.10 15.71
N GLN A 70 12.23 -2.22 14.37
CA GLN A 70 11.05 -1.97 13.54
C GLN A 70 9.93 -2.99 13.77
N ARG A 71 10.27 -4.28 13.97
CA ARG A 71 9.29 -5.32 14.35
C ARG A 71 8.66 -5.04 15.71
N SER A 72 9.47 -4.64 16.69
CA SER A 72 8.98 -4.29 18.03
C SER A 72 8.08 -3.06 17.98
N TRP A 73 8.43 -2.07 17.17
CA TRP A 73 7.61 -0.88 16.95
C TRP A 73 6.26 -1.22 16.29
N LEU A 74 6.21 -2.11 15.30
CA LEU A 74 4.95 -2.56 14.70
C LEU A 74 4.02 -3.19 15.75
N ALA A 75 4.56 -4.10 16.56
CA ALA A 75 3.79 -4.74 17.63
C ALA A 75 3.26 -3.72 18.66
N PHE A 76 4.10 -2.75 19.03
CA PHE A 76 3.67 -1.64 19.89
C PHE A 76 2.58 -0.80 19.24
N ARG A 77 2.75 -0.36 17.98
CA ARG A 77 1.76 0.44 17.25
C ARG A 77 0.42 -0.25 17.20
N ASP A 78 0.41 -1.53 16.85
CA ASP A 78 -0.83 -2.28 16.68
C ASP A 78 -1.56 -2.46 18.02
N GLN A 79 -0.82 -2.66 19.13
CA GLN A 79 -1.41 -2.71 20.48
C GLN A 79 -1.89 -1.32 20.97
N ASP A 80 -1.10 -0.29 20.71
CA ASP A 80 -1.38 1.10 21.09
C ASP A 80 -2.59 1.68 20.32
N CYS A 81 -2.78 1.29 19.07
CA CYS A 81 -3.97 1.69 18.32
C CYS A 81 -5.19 0.81 18.59
N ALA A 82 -5.03 -0.34 19.26
CA ALA A 82 -6.13 -1.27 19.57
C ALA A 82 -6.72 -1.09 20.97
N TRP A 83 -6.00 -0.49 21.93
CA TRP A 83 -6.47 -0.47 23.33
C TRP A 83 -7.68 0.44 23.57
N TRP A 84 -7.87 1.49 22.77
CA TRP A 84 -8.98 2.44 22.92
C TRP A 84 -10.09 2.14 21.92
N VAL A 85 -11.16 1.50 22.39
CA VAL A 85 -12.33 1.07 21.58
C VAL A 85 -13.03 2.22 20.84
N TRP A 86 -12.85 3.45 21.31
CA TRP A 86 -13.43 4.66 20.70
C TRP A 86 -12.44 5.44 19.82
N ALA A 87 -11.19 5.00 19.71
CA ALA A 87 -10.26 5.58 18.76
C ALA A 87 -10.65 5.07 17.39
N GLU A 88 -10.71 5.95 16.40
CA GLU A 88 -10.79 5.52 15.01
C GLU A 88 -9.48 4.81 14.67
N PRO A 89 -9.44 3.47 14.55
CA PRO A 89 -8.17 2.73 14.57
C PRO A 89 -7.25 3.12 13.42
N LEU A 90 -7.84 3.54 12.29
CA LEU A 90 -7.09 3.98 11.11
C LEU A 90 -6.34 5.30 11.33
N GLU A 91 -6.93 6.27 12.02
CA GLU A 91 -6.27 7.57 12.27
C GLU A 91 -5.03 7.37 13.14
N CYS A 92 -5.15 6.60 14.23
CA CYS A 92 -3.99 6.23 15.05
C CYS A 92 -2.89 5.53 14.24
N LEU A 93 -3.27 4.57 13.40
CA LEU A 93 -2.31 3.83 12.56
C LEU A 93 -1.60 4.75 11.57
N ILE A 94 -2.30 5.71 10.98
CA ILE A 94 -1.72 6.72 10.08
C ILE A 94 -0.71 7.57 10.86
N ASP A 95 -1.14 8.21 11.95
CA ASP A 95 -0.31 9.12 12.75
C ASP A 95 0.96 8.46 13.28
N ARG A 96 0.82 7.26 13.85
CA ARG A 96 1.97 6.50 14.35
C ARG A 96 2.94 6.16 13.22
N THR A 97 2.45 5.80 12.04
CA THR A 97 3.26 5.45 10.87
C THR A 97 3.98 6.67 10.28
N GLU A 98 3.32 7.83 10.24
CA GLU A 98 3.94 9.08 9.82
C GLU A 98 5.03 9.54 10.80
N ASN A 99 4.76 9.49 12.09
CA ASN A 99 5.73 9.88 13.12
C ASN A 99 6.97 8.97 13.09
N ARG A 100 6.77 7.66 12.92
CA ARG A 100 7.90 6.75 12.75
C ARG A 100 8.73 7.05 11.50
N THR A 101 8.08 7.48 10.41
CA THR A 101 8.79 7.91 9.20
C THR A 101 9.67 9.13 9.48
N LYS A 102 9.18 10.11 10.26
CA LYS A 102 9.96 11.29 10.68
C LYS A 102 11.15 10.87 11.54
N GLU A 103 10.93 10.06 12.58
CA GLU A 103 11.99 9.55 13.47
C GLU A 103 13.13 8.88 12.68
N LEU A 104 12.79 7.96 11.76
CA LEU A 104 13.78 7.27 10.94
C LEU A 104 14.52 8.23 10.02
N THR A 105 13.81 9.19 9.43
CA THR A 105 14.41 10.19 8.53
C THR A 105 15.38 11.09 9.29
N GLU A 106 14.97 11.64 10.44
CA GLU A 106 15.76 12.54 11.26
C GLU A 106 17.01 11.85 11.81
N THR A 107 16.86 10.63 12.34
CA THR A 107 17.98 9.81 12.82
C THR A 107 18.99 9.56 11.69
N PHE A 108 18.50 9.15 10.52
CA PHE A 108 19.33 8.88 9.36
C PHE A 108 20.09 10.12 8.87
N LEU A 109 19.41 11.27 8.77
CA LEU A 109 20.03 12.53 8.34
C LEU A 109 21.10 13.00 9.33
N TYR A 110 20.84 12.84 10.63
CA TYR A 110 21.84 13.15 11.66
C TYR A 110 23.10 12.29 11.50
N GLU A 111 22.93 10.97 11.38
CA GLU A 111 24.06 10.04 11.24
C GLU A 111 24.88 10.29 9.96
N MET A 112 24.20 10.50 8.83
CA MET A 112 24.85 10.85 7.55
C MET A 112 25.60 12.19 7.63
N GLY A 113 25.04 13.17 8.34
CA GLY A 113 25.69 14.46 8.57
C GLY A 113 26.98 14.33 9.38
N GLN A 114 26.99 13.47 10.41
CA GLN A 114 28.18 13.23 11.23
C GLN A 114 29.26 12.43 10.48
N ALA A 115 28.85 11.42 9.71
CA ALA A 115 29.76 10.63 8.88
C ALA A 115 30.50 11.49 7.84
N ASN A 116 29.83 12.49 7.27
CA ASN A 116 30.46 13.42 6.34
C ASN A 116 31.44 14.37 7.01
N LYS A 117 31.14 14.87 8.22
CA LYS A 117 32.10 15.72 8.98
C LYS A 117 33.38 14.99 9.37
N GLY A 118 33.30 13.69 9.65
CA GLY A 118 34.45 12.87 10.00
C GLY A 118 35.41 12.54 8.83
N LYS A 119 34.99 12.77 7.58
CA LYS A 119 35.80 12.50 6.37
C LYS A 119 36.70 13.66 5.93
N PHE A 120 36.57 14.84 6.53
CA PHE A 120 37.37 16.04 6.22
C PHE A 120 38.39 16.39 7.31
N LYS A 121 38.76 15.42 8.15
CA LYS A 121 39.74 15.60 9.23
C LYS A 121 40.96 14.71 9.01
#